data_AF-A0A0J1FA39-F1
#
_entry.id   AF-A0A0J1FA39-F1
#
_cell.length_a   1.000
_cell.length_b   1.000
_cell.length_c   1.000
_cell.angle_alpha   90.00
_cell.angle_beta   90.00
_cell.angle_gamma   90.00
#
_symmetry.space_group_name_H-M   'P 1'
#
loop_
_entity.id
_entity.type
_entity.pdbx_description
1 polymer ?
#
loop_
_entity_poly.entity_id
_entity_poly.type
_entity_poly.pdbx_seq_one_letter_code
_entity_poly.pdbx_strand_id
1 'polypeptide(L)'
;METYRVKVSTTGGVALPLELQDVLGLVPNDTLELRVDTQGVLLVRAEGHSVGPLVDFFEDLILQDLRCDGCAGDVLKNRILEQKIQLSHSMDRLAQEGHRAQRHRQTVPWRESPELRKFALAEEENGAYQVIMTARVEREIRGLPAQALKAAAAVLESLEWDPTVFKRLRGPYYETYRVAFPERGRDDYRVIYTVFGAENLVTVLNIGKRSNLYEHLKTLARTAQN
;
A
#
# COMPACT_ATOMS: atom_id res chain seq x y z
N MET A 1 6.02 -11.48 -23.57
CA MET A 1 6.72 -10.22 -23.88
C MET A 1 5.67 -9.27 -24.42
N GLU A 2 5.37 -8.22 -23.68
CA GLU A 2 4.38 -7.22 -24.09
C GLU A 2 5.09 -6.08 -24.79
N THR A 3 4.48 -5.54 -25.85
CA THR A 3 5.06 -4.45 -26.64
C THR A 3 4.15 -3.24 -26.55
N TYR A 4 4.71 -2.14 -26.06
CA TYR A 4 4.02 -0.87 -25.90
C TYR A 4 4.54 0.12 -26.94
N ARG A 5 3.62 0.80 -27.64
CA ARG A 5 3.99 1.87 -28.58
C ARG A 5 4.02 3.19 -27.82
N VAL A 6 5.17 3.85 -27.83
CA VAL A 6 5.37 5.11 -27.12
C VAL A 6 5.58 6.23 -28.13
N LYS A 7 4.93 7.38 -27.94
CA LYS A 7 5.06 8.53 -28.84
C LYS A 7 6.02 9.55 -28.24
N VAL A 8 7.00 9.96 -29.03
CA VAL A 8 7.90 11.07 -28.70
C VAL A 8 7.34 12.36 -29.30
N SER A 9 7.17 13.38 -28.48
CA SER A 9 6.72 14.71 -28.91
C SER A 9 7.84 15.47 -29.62
N THR A 10 7.49 16.54 -30.32
CA THR A 10 8.45 17.45 -30.96
C THR A 10 9.35 18.18 -29.97
N THR A 11 8.97 18.22 -28.69
CA THR A 11 9.77 18.80 -27.60
C THR A 11 10.65 17.77 -26.89
N GLY A 12 10.69 16.52 -27.38
CA GLY A 12 11.45 15.42 -26.75
C GLY A 12 10.75 14.77 -25.56
N GLY A 13 9.50 15.15 -25.27
CA GLY A 13 8.69 14.52 -24.23
C GLY A 13 8.21 13.13 -24.67
N VAL A 14 8.25 12.17 -23.76
CA VAL A 14 7.81 10.78 -24.02
C VAL A 14 6.44 10.58 -23.38
N ALA A 15 5.41 10.35 -24.18
CA ALA A 15 4.07 10.05 -23.69
C ALA A 15 3.90 8.53 -23.58
N LEU A 16 3.91 8.02 -22.35
CA LEU A 16 3.70 6.60 -22.09
C LEU A 16 2.20 6.27 -22.17
N PRO A 17 1.82 5.15 -22.80
CA PRO A 17 0.45 4.63 -22.71
C PRO A 17 0.03 4.45 -21.24
N LEU A 18 -1.25 4.66 -20.93
CA LEU A 18 -1.78 4.50 -19.57
C LEU A 18 -1.54 3.08 -19.04
N GLU A 19 -1.60 2.09 -19.92
CA GLU A 19 -1.35 0.69 -19.57
C GLU A 19 0.11 0.49 -19.13
N LEU A 20 1.07 1.17 -19.77
CA LEU A 20 2.48 1.09 -19.41
C LEU A 20 2.77 1.88 -18.13
N GLN A 21 2.09 3.03 -17.93
CA GLN A 21 2.12 3.76 -16.66
C GLN A 21 1.58 2.89 -15.52
N ASP A 22 0.46 2.22 -15.74
CA ASP A 22 -0.15 1.28 -14.79
C ASP A 22 0.77 0.09 -14.52
N VAL A 23 1.52 -0.43 -15.50
CA VAL A 23 2.47 -1.53 -15.31
C VAL A 23 3.67 -1.08 -14.47
N LEU A 24 4.19 0.11 -14.76
CA LEU A 24 5.37 0.69 -14.11
C LEU A 24 5.05 1.45 -12.81
N GLY A 25 3.77 1.66 -12.49
CA GLY A 25 3.34 2.45 -11.33
C GLY A 25 3.72 3.93 -11.43
N LEU A 26 3.69 4.50 -12.63
CA LEU A 26 4.14 5.87 -12.90
C LEU A 26 3.02 6.89 -12.77
N VAL A 27 3.39 8.07 -12.29
CA VAL A 27 2.45 9.15 -11.98
C VAL A 27 3.00 10.48 -12.52
N PRO A 28 2.15 11.52 -12.67
CA PRO A 28 2.64 12.82 -13.13
C PRO A 28 3.78 13.35 -12.24
N ASN A 29 4.90 13.73 -12.86
CA ASN A 29 6.15 14.17 -12.24
C ASN A 29 7.07 13.06 -11.68
N ASP A 30 6.76 11.79 -11.90
CA ASP A 30 7.74 10.73 -11.64
C ASP A 30 8.90 10.80 -12.62
N THR A 31 10.10 10.47 -12.13
CA THR A 31 11.31 10.40 -12.95
C THR A 31 11.53 8.97 -13.41
N LEU A 32 11.72 8.81 -14.71
CA LEU A 32 12.09 7.55 -15.33
C LEU A 32 13.57 7.57 -15.74
N GLU A 33 14.28 6.51 -15.37
CA GLU A 33 15.58 6.23 -15.93
C GLU A 33 15.45 5.25 -17.08
N LEU A 34 15.99 5.66 -18.23
CA LEU A 34 16.07 4.88 -19.45
C LEU A 34 17.52 4.45 -19.65
N ARG A 35 17.79 3.15 -19.58
CA ARG A 35 19.10 2.57 -19.88
C ARG A 35 19.04 1.80 -21.19
N VAL A 36 20.03 1.99 -22.05
CA VAL A 36 20.19 1.19 -23.27
C VAL A 36 21.39 0.29 -23.07
N ASP A 37 21.20 -1.02 -23.17
CA ASP A 37 22.31 -1.96 -23.08
C ASP A 37 23.11 -2.03 -24.39
N THR A 38 24.19 -2.83 -24.39
CA THR A 38 25.06 -2.98 -25.57
C THR A 38 24.40 -3.71 -26.74
N GLN A 39 23.22 -4.29 -26.55
CA GLN A 39 22.41 -4.93 -27.60
C GLN A 39 21.29 -4.02 -28.11
N GLY A 40 21.17 -2.80 -27.58
CA GLY A 40 20.12 -1.86 -27.95
C GLY A 40 18.78 -2.10 -27.24
N VAL A 41 18.76 -2.93 -26.19
CA VAL A 41 17.56 -3.15 -25.38
C VAL A 41 17.37 -1.98 -24.42
N LEU A 42 16.18 -1.38 -24.45
CA LEU A 42 15.77 -0.31 -23.55
C LEU A 42 15.26 -0.90 -22.23
N LEU A 43 16.00 -0.71 -21.15
CA LEU A 43 15.59 -0.97 -19.78
C LEU A 43 15.00 0.31 -19.19
N VAL A 44 13.72 0.26 -18.81
CA VAL A 44 13.00 1.38 -18.19
C VAL A 44 12.79 1.08 -16.72
N ARG A 45 13.22 2.00 -15.84
CA ARG A 45 12.96 1.91 -14.40
C ARG A 45 12.48 3.24 -13.85
N ALA A 46 11.58 3.21 -12.86
CA ALA A 46 11.27 4.39 -12.07
C ALA A 46 12.48 4.73 -11.20
N GLU A 47 13.04 5.94 -11.36
CA GLU A 47 14.21 6.43 -10.63
C GLU A 47 13.80 7.17 -9.34
N GLY A 48 12.62 7.80 -9.34
CA GLY A 48 12.07 8.48 -8.17
C GLY A 48 10.62 8.89 -8.35
N HIS A 49 9.79 8.61 -7.35
CA HIS A 49 8.40 9.02 -7.32
C HIS A 49 8.25 10.40 -6.66
N SER A 50 7.33 11.23 -7.14
CA SER A 50 7.13 12.62 -6.67
C SER A 50 6.50 12.74 -5.26
N VAL A 51 6.38 11.64 -4.53
CA VAL A 51 5.68 11.58 -3.25
C VAL A 51 6.70 11.54 -2.12
N GLY A 52 6.47 12.37 -1.09
CA GLY A 52 7.38 12.48 0.06
C GLY A 52 7.48 11.17 0.86
N PRO A 53 8.49 11.01 1.72
CA PRO A 53 8.63 9.81 2.55
C PRO A 53 7.42 9.60 3.46
N LEU A 54 7.11 8.34 3.79
CA LEU A 54 6.10 7.98 4.78
C LEU A 54 6.43 8.67 6.12
N VAL A 55 5.69 9.74 6.44
CA VAL A 55 6.03 10.59 7.57
C VAL A 55 5.53 9.94 8.87
N ASP A 56 6.47 9.71 9.79
CA ASP A 56 6.30 9.35 11.22
C ASP A 56 5.56 8.04 11.54
N PHE A 57 5.02 7.29 10.57
CA PHE A 57 4.22 6.10 10.87
C PHE A 57 5.03 4.91 11.42
N PHE A 58 6.22 4.67 10.84
CA PHE A 58 7.14 3.60 11.23
C PHE A 58 8.43 4.12 11.84
N GLU A 59 8.54 5.43 12.11
CA GLU A 59 9.83 6.04 12.47
C GLU A 59 10.45 5.43 13.72
N ASP A 60 9.65 5.10 14.72
CA ASP A 60 10.14 4.43 15.92
C ASP A 60 10.68 3.01 15.63
N LEU A 61 10.05 2.27 14.72
CA LEU A 61 10.51 0.94 14.29
C LEU A 61 11.79 1.04 13.43
N ILE A 62 11.85 2.01 12.51
CA ILE A 62 13.04 2.35 11.71
C ILE A 62 14.22 2.70 12.64
N LEU A 63 13.98 3.58 13.61
CA LEU A 63 14.99 3.99 14.58
C LEU A 63 15.49 2.81 15.41
N GLN A 64 14.60 1.93 15.83
CA GLN A 64 14.96 0.73 16.59
C GLN A 64 15.87 -0.19 15.76
N ASP A 65 15.49 -0.50 14.51
CA ASP A 65 16.28 -1.35 13.62
C ASP A 65 17.66 -0.76 13.32
N LEU A 66 17.71 0.52 12.93
CA LEU A 66 18.97 1.17 12.59
C LEU A 66 19.93 1.28 13.77
N ARG A 67 19.40 1.44 15.00
CA ARG A 67 20.21 1.40 16.22
C ARG A 67 20.74 -0.01 16.49
N CYS A 68 19.95 -1.05 16.26
CA CYS A 68 20.42 -2.43 16.32
C CYS A 68 21.53 -2.72 15.30
N ASP A 69 21.49 -2.06 14.14
CA ASP A 69 22.53 -2.12 13.11
C ASP A 69 23.75 -1.22 13.41
N GLY A 70 23.79 -0.55 14.57
CA GLY A 70 24.91 0.29 15.00
C GLY A 70 24.97 1.67 14.33
N CYS A 71 23.91 2.12 13.67
CA CYS A 71 23.87 3.44 13.04
C CYS A 71 23.75 4.56 14.09
N ALA A 72 24.55 5.62 13.94
CA ALA A 72 24.52 6.80 14.81
C ALA A 72 24.81 8.10 14.03
N GLY A 73 24.56 9.25 14.66
CA GLY A 73 24.90 10.57 14.11
C GLY A 73 24.23 10.85 12.76
N ASP A 74 24.99 11.40 11.81
CA ASP A 74 24.47 11.75 10.48
C ASP A 74 24.23 10.53 9.59
N VAL A 75 24.93 9.41 9.83
CA VAL A 75 24.64 8.13 9.17
C VAL A 75 23.23 7.66 9.50
N LEU A 76 22.81 7.78 10.77
CA LEU A 76 21.46 7.43 11.20
C LEU A 76 20.40 8.28 10.49
N LYS A 77 20.60 9.61 10.39
CA LYS A 77 19.65 10.51 9.71
C LYS A 77 19.44 10.14 8.24
N ASN A 78 20.54 9.90 7.51
CA ASN A 78 20.47 9.53 6.10
C ASN A 78 19.78 8.18 5.92
N ARG A 79 20.13 7.18 6.75
CA ARG A 79 19.51 5.84 6.72
C ARG A 79 18.01 5.85 7.06
N ILE A 80 17.57 6.71 7.99
CA ILE A 80 16.14 6.88 8.29
C ILE A 80 15.39 7.35 7.05
N LEU A 81 15.92 8.37 6.37
CA LEU A 81 15.28 8.92 5.17
C LEU A 81 15.23 7.86 4.05
N GLU A 82 16.33 7.15 3.81
CA GLU A 82 16.38 6.04 2.84
C GLU A 82 15.32 4.98 3.14
N GLN A 83 15.21 4.52 4.39
CA GLN A 83 14.23 3.53 4.78
C GLN A 83 12.79 4.06 4.66
N LYS A 84 12.53 5.32 5.03
CA LYS A 84 11.20 5.91 4.86
C LYS A 84 10.78 5.95 3.39
N ILE A 85 11.68 6.29 2.48
CA ILE A 85 11.42 6.28 1.03
C ILE A 85 11.15 4.85 0.55
N GLN A 86 12.00 3.89 0.91
CA GLN A 86 11.83 2.48 0.53
C GLN A 86 10.48 1.90 0.98
N LEU A 87 10.08 2.17 2.22
CA LEU A 87 8.80 1.71 2.75
C LEU A 87 7.60 2.38 2.07
N SER A 88 7.76 3.62 1.60
CA SER A 88 6.73 4.32 0.82
C SER A 88 6.51 3.61 -0.52
N HIS A 89 7.59 3.28 -1.22
CA HIS A 89 7.50 2.51 -2.48
C HIS A 89 6.87 1.13 -2.25
N SER A 90 7.26 0.43 -1.19
CA SER A 90 6.62 -0.86 -0.85
C SER A 90 5.12 -0.71 -0.55
N MET A 91 4.71 0.40 0.05
CA MET A 91 3.29 0.68 0.32
C MET A 91 2.52 0.92 -0.98
N ASP A 92 3.09 1.70 -1.89
CA ASP A 92 2.47 1.99 -3.19
C ASP A 92 2.35 0.74 -4.04
N ARG A 93 3.39 -0.08 -4.07
CA ARG A 93 3.36 -1.39 -4.70
C ARG A 93 2.25 -2.26 -4.10
N LEU A 94 2.10 -2.28 -2.79
CA LEU A 94 1.06 -3.07 -2.13
C LEU A 94 -0.35 -2.57 -2.48
N ALA A 95 -0.55 -1.25 -2.55
CA ALA A 95 -1.81 -0.65 -2.98
C ALA A 95 -2.15 -1.00 -4.43
N GLN A 96 -1.17 -0.89 -5.32
CA GLN A 96 -1.31 -1.25 -6.73
C GLN A 96 -1.57 -2.75 -6.92
N GLU A 97 -0.87 -3.62 -6.18
CA GLU A 97 -1.10 -5.07 -6.22
C GLU A 97 -2.53 -5.42 -5.80
N GLY A 98 -3.06 -4.78 -4.76
CA GLY A 98 -4.45 -5.00 -4.34
C GLY A 98 -5.47 -4.48 -5.36
N HIS A 99 -5.19 -3.35 -6.03
CA HIS A 99 -6.02 -2.85 -7.13
C HIS A 99 -6.01 -3.77 -8.36
N ARG A 100 -4.83 -4.26 -8.75
CA ARG A 100 -4.70 -5.25 -9.84
C ARG A 100 -5.41 -6.56 -9.49
N ALA A 101 -5.29 -7.02 -8.24
CA ALA A 101 -5.98 -8.23 -7.79
C ALA A 101 -7.50 -8.11 -7.98
N GLN A 102 -8.09 -6.92 -7.75
CA GLN A 102 -9.51 -6.68 -8.05
C GLN A 102 -9.83 -6.83 -9.52
N ARG A 103 -9.05 -6.19 -10.41
CA ARG A 103 -9.23 -6.29 -11.86
C ARG A 103 -9.16 -7.74 -12.35
N HIS A 104 -8.37 -8.58 -11.68
CA HIS A 104 -8.23 -10.01 -11.96
C HIS A 104 -9.17 -10.92 -11.16
N ARG A 105 -10.09 -10.36 -10.35
CA ARG A 105 -11.02 -11.11 -9.48
C ARG A 105 -10.31 -12.06 -8.51
N GLN A 106 -9.17 -11.63 -7.98
CA GLN A 106 -8.33 -12.35 -6.99
C GLN A 106 -8.49 -11.76 -5.58
N THR A 107 -9.65 -11.17 -5.33
CA THR A 107 -10.02 -10.43 -4.12
C THR A 107 -11.33 -10.98 -3.60
N VAL A 108 -11.56 -10.76 -2.31
CA VAL A 108 -12.77 -11.20 -1.61
C VAL A 108 -13.41 -9.95 -1.00
N PRO A 109 -14.69 -9.65 -1.28
CA PRO A 109 -15.43 -8.63 -0.56
C PRO A 109 -15.41 -8.92 0.94
N TRP A 110 -15.20 -7.92 1.79
CA TRP A 110 -14.94 -8.23 3.20
C TRP A 110 -16.11 -8.93 3.92
N ARG A 111 -17.35 -8.66 3.49
CA ARG A 111 -18.57 -9.32 4.00
C ARG A 111 -18.63 -10.82 3.69
N GLU A 112 -17.86 -11.28 2.69
CA GLU A 112 -17.76 -12.70 2.33
C GLU A 112 -16.70 -13.46 3.16
N SER A 113 -15.84 -12.75 3.90
CA SER A 113 -14.86 -13.41 4.78
C SER A 113 -15.56 -14.16 5.91
N PRO A 114 -15.31 -15.48 6.08
CA PRO A 114 -15.91 -16.26 7.16
C PRO A 114 -15.61 -15.72 8.57
N GLU A 115 -14.40 -15.17 8.77
CA GLU A 115 -13.93 -14.66 10.05
C GLU A 115 -14.60 -13.36 10.46
N LEU A 116 -14.98 -12.52 9.49
CA LEU A 116 -15.56 -11.19 9.70
C LEU A 116 -17.08 -11.18 9.56
N ARG A 117 -17.65 -12.02 8.69
CA ARG A 117 -19.10 -12.06 8.40
C ARG A 117 -19.97 -12.21 9.64
N LYS A 118 -19.51 -12.96 10.64
CA LYS A 118 -20.22 -13.15 11.91
C LYS A 118 -20.38 -11.86 12.75
N PHE A 119 -19.67 -10.79 12.38
CA PHE A 119 -19.73 -9.48 13.04
C PHE A 119 -20.33 -8.39 12.15
N ALA A 120 -20.69 -8.69 10.90
CA ALA A 120 -21.36 -7.74 10.03
C ALA A 120 -22.78 -7.45 10.57
N LEU A 121 -23.20 -6.19 10.53
CA LEU A 121 -24.60 -5.83 10.75
C LEU A 121 -25.45 -6.27 9.54
N ALA A 122 -26.75 -6.43 9.76
CA ALA A 122 -27.69 -7.00 8.79
C ALA A 122 -27.66 -6.27 7.43
N GLU A 123 -27.92 -7.03 6.35
CA GLU A 123 -27.64 -6.74 4.92
C GLU A 123 -28.44 -5.59 4.28
N GLU A 124 -29.11 -4.72 5.05
CA GLU A 124 -30.17 -3.90 4.46
C GLU A 124 -29.68 -2.71 3.63
N GLU A 125 -28.45 -2.20 3.82
CA GLU A 125 -27.87 -1.17 2.95
C GLU A 125 -26.36 -1.35 2.77
N ASN A 126 -25.91 -1.66 1.54
CA ASN A 126 -24.50 -1.57 1.17
C ASN A 126 -24.14 -0.09 1.00
N GLY A 127 -23.03 0.34 1.61
CA GLY A 127 -22.52 1.70 1.43
C GLY A 127 -22.08 2.00 -0.01
N ALA A 128 -21.72 3.26 -0.27
CA ALA A 128 -21.30 3.75 -1.58
C ALA A 128 -20.01 3.11 -2.12
N TYR A 129 -19.17 2.54 -1.25
CA TYR A 129 -17.87 1.94 -1.60
C TYR A 129 -17.87 0.43 -1.46
N GLN A 130 -17.25 -0.25 -2.43
CA GLN A 130 -16.93 -1.67 -2.32
C GLN A 130 -15.62 -1.85 -1.56
N VAL A 131 -15.68 -2.52 -0.41
CA VAL A 131 -14.49 -2.82 0.42
C VAL A 131 -14.03 -4.26 0.17
N ILE A 132 -12.80 -4.41 -0.34
CA ILE A 132 -12.24 -5.70 -0.74
C ILE A 132 -10.95 -6.03 0.01
N MET A 133 -10.66 -7.32 0.11
CA MET A 133 -9.45 -7.85 0.73
C MET A 133 -8.71 -8.76 -0.25
N THR A 134 -7.39 -8.78 -0.14
CA THR A 134 -6.56 -9.78 -0.83
C THR A 134 -6.47 -11.07 0.00
N ALA A 135 -6.11 -12.19 -0.62
CA ALA A 135 -5.84 -13.45 0.08
C ALA A 135 -4.73 -13.34 1.16
N ARG A 136 -3.88 -12.31 1.09
CA ARG A 136 -2.93 -12.01 2.17
C ARG A 136 -3.67 -11.50 3.40
N VAL A 137 -4.53 -10.50 3.24
CA VAL A 137 -5.31 -9.93 4.36
C VAL A 137 -6.23 -10.98 4.98
N GLU A 138 -6.83 -11.85 4.18
CA GLU A 138 -7.61 -12.99 4.70
C GLU A 138 -6.78 -13.92 5.60
N ARG A 139 -5.50 -14.13 5.29
CA ARG A 139 -4.60 -14.91 6.15
C ARG A 139 -4.24 -14.15 7.43
N GLU A 140 -4.11 -12.84 7.36
CA GLU A 140 -3.82 -11.99 8.53
C GLU A 140 -4.98 -12.03 9.55
N ILE A 141 -6.23 -11.95 9.07
CA ILE A 141 -7.40 -11.95 9.97
C ILE A 141 -7.62 -13.28 10.69
N ARG A 142 -7.22 -14.43 10.11
CA ARG A 142 -7.34 -15.75 10.76
C ARG A 142 -6.58 -15.84 12.09
N GLY A 143 -5.51 -15.06 12.25
CA GLY A 143 -4.71 -15.02 13.47
C GLY A 143 -5.21 -14.01 14.51
N LEU A 144 -6.29 -13.27 14.23
CA LEU A 144 -6.76 -12.20 15.10
C LEU A 144 -7.68 -12.70 16.22
N PRO A 145 -7.57 -12.13 17.44
CA PRO A 145 -8.50 -12.42 18.51
C PRO A 145 -9.90 -11.91 18.17
N ALA A 146 -10.94 -12.54 18.74
CA ALA A 146 -12.34 -12.22 18.43
C ALA A 146 -12.69 -10.74 18.64
N GLN A 147 -12.09 -10.08 19.66
CA GLN A 147 -12.30 -8.66 19.90
C GLN A 147 -11.71 -7.79 18.77
N ALA A 148 -10.52 -8.14 18.28
CA ALA A 148 -9.90 -7.45 17.15
C ALA A 148 -10.68 -7.67 15.86
N LEU A 149 -11.18 -8.89 15.61
CA LEU A 149 -12.04 -9.18 14.46
C LEU A 149 -13.33 -8.35 14.48
N LYS A 150 -13.99 -8.26 15.65
CA LYS A 150 -15.18 -7.43 15.81
C LYS A 150 -14.90 -5.95 15.54
N ALA A 151 -13.79 -5.42 16.06
CA ALA A 151 -13.38 -4.05 15.82
C ALA A 151 -13.03 -3.79 14.34
N ALA A 152 -12.31 -4.73 13.70
CA ALA A 152 -11.99 -4.67 12.29
C ALA A 152 -13.26 -4.66 11.42
N ALA A 153 -14.23 -5.54 11.68
CA ALA A 153 -15.50 -5.57 10.96
C ALA A 153 -16.24 -4.23 11.03
N ALA A 154 -16.31 -3.61 12.22
CA ALA A 154 -16.93 -2.28 12.39
C ALA A 154 -16.19 -1.18 11.59
N VAL A 155 -14.85 -1.25 11.53
CA VAL A 155 -14.07 -0.35 10.68
C VAL A 155 -14.42 -0.58 9.21
N LEU A 156 -14.36 -1.82 8.72
CA LEU A 156 -14.63 -2.13 7.31
C LEU A 156 -16.03 -1.71 6.87
N GLU A 157 -17.02 -1.89 7.74
CA GLU A 157 -18.38 -1.39 7.51
C GLU A 157 -18.43 0.14 7.37
N SER A 158 -17.73 0.88 8.23
CA SER A 158 -17.67 2.35 8.09
C SER A 158 -17.00 2.81 6.80
N LEU A 159 -16.04 2.03 6.26
CA LEU A 159 -15.38 2.33 5.00
C LEU A 159 -16.30 2.21 3.78
N GLU A 160 -17.38 1.42 3.87
CA GLU A 160 -18.37 1.35 2.80
C GLU A 160 -19.09 2.69 2.62
N TRP A 161 -19.22 3.50 3.68
CA TRP A 161 -19.96 4.76 3.66
C TRP A 161 -19.06 5.97 3.42
N ASP A 162 -17.99 6.08 4.21
CA ASP A 162 -17.01 7.15 4.08
C ASP A 162 -15.61 6.61 4.38
N PRO A 163 -14.85 6.23 3.34
CA PRO A 163 -13.50 5.72 3.53
C PRO A 163 -12.48 6.84 3.80
N THR A 164 -12.87 8.12 3.81
CA THR A 164 -11.96 9.25 4.04
C THR A 164 -12.01 9.78 5.47
N VAL A 165 -12.92 9.25 6.30
CA VAL A 165 -13.14 9.67 7.70
C VAL A 165 -11.91 9.47 8.61
N PHE A 166 -10.99 8.57 8.22
CA PHE A 166 -9.85 8.19 9.04
C PHE A 166 -8.56 8.92 8.70
N LYS A 167 -7.49 8.67 9.47
CA LYS A 167 -6.23 9.39 9.34
C LYS A 167 -5.48 8.95 8.08
N ARG A 168 -5.33 9.86 7.12
CA ARG A 168 -4.48 9.68 5.93
C ARG A 168 -3.00 9.50 6.33
N LEU A 169 -2.32 8.55 5.70
CA LEU A 169 -0.87 8.41 5.74
C LEU A 169 -0.25 9.41 4.75
N ARG A 170 0.68 10.24 5.23
CA ARG A 170 1.46 11.12 4.36
C ARG A 170 2.58 10.31 3.72
N GLY A 171 2.76 10.44 2.41
CA GLY A 171 3.93 9.93 1.69
C GLY A 171 3.70 8.82 0.65
N PRO A 172 2.71 7.93 0.80
CA PRO A 172 2.31 7.04 -0.30
C PRO A 172 1.64 7.83 -1.44
N TYR A 173 1.89 7.41 -2.68
CA TYR A 173 1.20 7.90 -3.87
C TYR A 173 -0.31 7.73 -3.76
N TYR A 174 -0.74 6.51 -3.45
CA TYR A 174 -2.15 6.22 -3.34
C TYR A 174 -2.75 6.81 -2.06
N GLU A 175 -4.05 7.14 -2.09
CA GLU A 175 -4.76 7.65 -0.94
C GLU A 175 -4.93 6.58 0.14
N THR A 176 -3.86 6.41 0.92
CA THR A 176 -3.74 5.38 1.93
C THR A 176 -4.08 5.97 3.29
N TYR A 177 -4.91 5.25 4.03
CA TYR A 177 -5.42 5.66 5.33
C TYR A 177 -5.15 4.59 6.37
N ARG A 178 -5.26 5.01 7.63
CA ARG A 178 -5.11 4.13 8.78
C ARG A 178 -6.17 4.35 9.84
N VAL A 179 -6.58 3.24 10.44
CA VAL A 179 -7.44 3.23 11.64
C VAL A 179 -6.75 2.40 12.70
N ALA A 180 -6.53 2.96 13.88
CA ALA A 180 -6.12 2.17 15.04
C ALA A 180 -7.36 1.77 15.83
N PHE A 181 -7.38 0.54 16.33
CA PHE A 181 -8.48 0.07 17.17
C PHE A 181 -7.92 -0.69 18.37
N PRO A 182 -8.52 -0.50 19.57
CA PRO A 182 -7.95 -1.00 20.81
C PRO A 182 -8.18 -2.51 20.97
N GLU A 183 -7.12 -3.21 21.34
CA GLU A 183 -7.21 -4.40 22.19
C GLU A 183 -6.90 -3.94 23.62
N ARG A 184 -7.62 -4.46 24.63
CA ARG A 184 -7.58 -4.02 26.05
C ARG A 184 -6.19 -3.50 26.49
N GLY A 185 -5.99 -2.19 26.39
CA GLY A 185 -4.82 -1.47 26.90
C GLY A 185 -3.57 -1.36 26.02
N ARG A 186 -3.55 -1.84 24.75
CA ARG A 186 -2.40 -1.63 23.83
C ARG A 186 -2.84 -1.31 22.39
N ASP A 187 -2.44 -0.13 21.91
CA ASP A 187 -2.71 0.40 20.55
C ASP A 187 -1.88 -0.31 19.44
N ASP A 188 -2.05 -1.62 19.27
CA ASP A 188 -1.24 -2.37 18.30
C ASP A 188 -1.98 -2.68 16.99
N TYR A 189 -3.29 -2.96 17.03
CA TYR A 189 -4.03 -3.35 15.84
C TYR A 189 -4.50 -2.16 15.00
N ARG A 190 -4.37 -2.32 13.68
CA ARG A 190 -4.73 -1.31 12.68
C ARG A 190 -5.36 -1.94 11.45
N VAL A 191 -6.26 -1.19 10.82
CA VAL A 191 -6.64 -1.38 9.42
C VAL A 191 -5.88 -0.34 8.62
N ILE A 192 -5.14 -0.81 7.61
CA ILE A 192 -4.50 0.05 6.61
C ILE A 192 -5.14 -0.26 5.27
N TYR A 193 -5.58 0.76 4.56
CA TYR A 193 -6.35 0.60 3.32
C TYR A 193 -6.07 1.75 2.35
N THR A 194 -6.38 1.53 1.08
CA THR A 194 -6.28 2.52 0.00
C THR A 194 -7.65 2.78 -0.61
N VAL A 195 -7.94 4.04 -0.91
CA VAL A 195 -9.16 4.47 -1.58
C VAL A 195 -8.89 4.73 -3.06
N PHE A 196 -9.67 4.09 -3.93
CA PHE A 196 -9.71 4.31 -5.36
C PHE A 196 -11.04 4.99 -5.70
N GLY A 197 -11.11 6.30 -5.46
CA GLY A 197 -12.35 7.07 -5.52
C GLY A 197 -13.06 7.02 -6.87
N ALA A 198 -12.33 6.97 -7.98
CA ALA A 198 -12.91 6.88 -9.32
C ALA A 198 -13.70 5.58 -9.55
N GLU A 199 -13.42 4.52 -8.78
CA GLU A 199 -14.03 3.20 -8.89
C GLU A 199 -14.98 2.90 -7.71
N ASN A 200 -15.18 3.86 -6.79
CA ASN A 200 -15.84 3.63 -5.50
C ASN A 200 -15.31 2.37 -4.79
N LEU A 201 -13.99 2.19 -4.81
CA LEU A 201 -13.34 0.97 -4.34
C LEU A 201 -12.40 1.27 -3.18
N VAL A 202 -12.40 0.38 -2.19
CA VAL A 202 -11.47 0.39 -1.06
C VAL A 202 -10.74 -0.94 -1.01
N THR A 203 -9.42 -0.89 -1.13
CA THR A 203 -8.56 -2.07 -1.01
C THR A 203 -7.93 -2.09 0.37
N VAL A 204 -8.22 -3.12 1.16
CA VAL A 204 -7.56 -3.34 2.44
C VAL A 204 -6.16 -3.90 2.20
N LEU A 205 -5.14 -3.21 2.74
CA LEU A 205 -3.73 -3.57 2.60
C LEU A 205 -3.23 -4.41 3.78
N ASN A 206 -3.76 -4.17 4.98
CA ASN A 206 -3.40 -4.89 6.19
C ASN A 206 -4.48 -4.78 7.26
N ILE A 207 -4.73 -5.88 7.97
CA ILE A 207 -5.48 -5.88 9.23
C ILE A 207 -4.63 -6.62 10.25
N GLY A 208 -4.04 -5.89 11.19
CA GLY A 208 -3.10 -6.51 12.11
C GLY A 208 -2.24 -5.52 12.88
N LYS A 209 -1.16 -6.04 13.45
CA LYS A 209 -0.18 -5.24 14.17
C LYS A 209 0.61 -4.36 13.24
N ARG A 210 0.95 -3.16 13.69
CA ARG A 210 1.79 -2.22 12.91
C ARG A 210 3.16 -2.82 12.56
N SER A 211 3.76 -3.56 13.49
CA SER A 211 5.05 -4.23 13.28
C SER A 211 4.98 -5.28 12.16
N ASN A 212 3.86 -6.00 12.03
CA ASN A 212 3.70 -7.00 10.97
C ASN A 212 3.70 -6.36 9.58
N LEU A 213 3.00 -5.21 9.43
CA LEU A 213 3.03 -4.47 8.17
C LEU A 213 4.43 -3.93 7.88
N TYR A 214 5.11 -3.38 8.89
CA TYR A 214 6.48 -2.89 8.75
C TYR A 214 7.44 -3.97 8.21
N GLU A 215 7.44 -5.16 8.82
CA GLU A 215 8.30 -6.28 8.39
C GLU A 215 7.95 -6.78 6.98
N HIS A 216 6.66 -6.78 6.63
CA HIS A 216 6.24 -7.13 5.29
C HIS A 216 6.75 -6.12 4.25
N LEU A 217 6.59 -4.82 4.50
CA LEU A 217 7.07 -3.77 3.60
C LEU A 217 8.59 -3.78 3.45
N LYS A 218 9.33 -4.11 4.52
CA LYS A 218 10.79 -4.34 4.46
C LYS A 218 11.14 -5.51 3.54
N THR A 219 10.37 -6.59 3.62
CA THR A 219 10.57 -7.77 2.77
C THR A 219 10.33 -7.43 1.30
N LEU A 220 9.26 -6.68 0.99
CA LEU A 220 8.97 -6.18 -0.36
C LEU A 220 10.07 -5.25 -0.89
N ALA A 221 10.63 -4.39 -0.04
CA ALA A 221 11.71 -3.49 -0.43
C ALA A 221 12.99 -4.26 -0.82
N ARG A 222 13.27 -5.37 -0.14
CA ARG A 222 14.44 -6.23 -0.42
C ARG A 222 14.28 -7.04 -1.69
N THR A 223 13.08 -7.55 -1.98
CA THR A 223 12.83 -8.35 -3.20
C THR A 223 12.80 -7.51 -4.47
N ALA A 224 12.64 -6.19 -4.39
CA ALA A 224 12.73 -5.28 -5.53
C ALA A 224 14.17 -4.92 -5.95
N GLN A 225 15.18 -5.28 -5.14
CA GLN A 225 16.60 -4.98 -5.40
C GLN A 225 17.38 -6.16 -6.02
N ASN A 226 16.76 -7.34 -6.11
CA ASN A 226 17.32 -8.54 -6.73
C ASN A 226 16.62 -8.84 -8.07
#